data_AF-A0A529Q9A6-F1
#
_entry.id   AF-A0A529Q9A6-F1
#
_cell.length_a   1.000
_cell.length_b   1.000
_cell.length_c   1.000
_cell.angle_alpha   90.00
_cell.angle_beta   90.00
_cell.angle_gamma   90.00
#
_symmetry.space_group_name_H-M   'P 1'
#
loop_
_entity.id
_entity.type
_entity.pdbx_description
1 polymer ?
#
loop_
_entity_poly.entity_id
_entity_poly.type
_entity_poly.pdbx_seq_one_letter_code
_entity_poly.pdbx_strand_id
1 'polypeptide(L)' 'MTGLKTSLLAGAMLAATIGAAAAQPLTVVELFTSQGCSSCPPANANLIKVKDQPGVLALSFNVTYWD' A
#
# COMPACT_ATOMS: atom_id res chain seq x y z
N MET A 1 -6.72 -58.46 -28.80
CA MET A 1 -5.51 -57.66 -28.56
C MET A 1 -5.34 -56.81 -29.81
N THR A 2 -5.43 -55.48 -29.87
CA THR A 2 -5.29 -54.35 -28.95
C THR A 2 -5.57 -53.13 -29.83
N GLY A 3 -6.27 -52.08 -29.37
CA GLY A 3 -6.33 -50.85 -30.17
C GLY A 3 -7.43 -49.85 -29.89
N LEU A 4 -8.00 -49.81 -28.68
CA LEU A 4 -8.88 -48.70 -28.30
C LEU A 4 -8.02 -47.53 -27.82
N LYS A 5 -7.65 -46.71 -28.81
CA LYS A 5 -7.27 -45.29 -28.78
C LYS A 5 -7.36 -44.63 -27.39
N THR A 6 -6.27 -44.71 -26.64
CA THR A 6 -5.99 -43.87 -25.46
C THR A 6 -5.60 -42.47 -25.92
N SER A 7 -6.59 -41.72 -26.40
CA SER A 7 -6.44 -40.31 -26.72
C SER A 7 -7.49 -39.56 -25.91
N LEU A 8 -7.07 -39.09 -24.74
CA LEU A 8 -7.64 -37.98 -23.97
C LEU A 8 -6.96 -38.07 -22.60
N LEU A 9 -5.96 -37.24 -22.33
CA LEU A 9 -5.49 -36.84 -20.99
C LEU A 9 -4.35 -35.82 -21.20
N ALA A 10 -4.61 -34.78 -22.00
CA ALA A 10 -3.73 -33.62 -22.14
C ALA A 10 -4.56 -32.38 -21.85
N GLY A 11 -4.88 -32.16 -20.58
CA GLY A 11 -5.79 -31.08 -20.21
C GLY A 11 -5.97 -30.93 -18.70
N ALA A 12 -4.89 -30.97 -17.93
CA ALA A 12 -4.97 -30.64 -16.51
C ALA A 12 -3.60 -30.25 -15.97
N MET A 13 -3.12 -29.03 -16.27
CA MET A 13 -2.12 -28.35 -15.43
C MET A 13 -1.93 -26.90 -15.89
N LEU A 14 -2.98 -26.10 -15.74
CA LEU A 14 -2.83 -24.65 -15.65
C LEU A 14 -3.76 -24.12 -14.54
N ALA A 15 -3.71 -24.75 -13.37
CA ALA A 15 -4.20 -24.13 -12.16
C ALA A 15 -3.19 -23.04 -11.79
N ALA A 16 -3.43 -21.84 -12.32
CA ALA A 16 -2.65 -20.65 -12.01
C ALA A 16 -2.54 -20.52 -10.50
N THR A 17 -1.31 -20.43 -10.00
CA THR A 17 -1.03 -19.97 -8.64
C THR A 17 -1.41 -18.50 -8.57
N ILE A 18 -2.70 -18.22 -8.40
CA ILE A 18 -3.17 -16.91 -7.95
C ILE A 18 -2.87 -16.88 -6.45
N GLY A 19 -1.59 -16.75 -6.11
CA GLY A 19 -1.22 -16.37 -4.77
C GLY A 19 -1.85 -15.01 -4.51
N ALA A 20 -2.76 -14.92 -3.54
CA ALA A 20 -3.22 -13.63 -3.07
C ALA A 20 -1.97 -12.83 -2.68
N ALA A 21 -1.64 -11.81 -3.46
CA ALA A 21 -0.60 -10.87 -3.08
C ALA A 21 -1.06 -10.26 -1.75
N ALA A 22 -0.45 -10.66 -0.65
CA ALA A 22 -0.71 -10.07 0.64
C ALA A 22 -0.33 -8.60 0.51
N ALA A 23 -1.34 -7.73 0.40
CA ALA A 23 -1.13 -6.30 0.32
C ALA A 23 -0.30 -5.90 1.54
N GLN A 24 0.83 -5.26 1.29
CA GLN A 24 1.66 -4.72 2.35
C GLN A 24 0.80 -3.74 3.15
N PRO A 25 0.78 -3.82 4.50
CA PRO A 25 -0.05 -2.96 5.31
C PRO A 25 0.32 -1.50 5.06
N LEU A 26 -0.67 -0.70 4.65
CA LEU A 26 -0.51 0.73 4.46
C LEU A 26 -0.59 1.44 5.82
N THR A 27 0.44 2.19 6.16
CA THR A 27 0.44 3.06 7.34
C THR A 27 0.03 4.47 6.91
N VAL A 28 -0.99 5.05 7.54
CA VAL A 28 -1.42 6.42 7.29
C VAL A 28 -0.94 7.31 8.43
N VAL A 29 -0.30 8.43 8.08
CA VAL A 29 0.17 9.44 9.03
C VAL A 29 -0.49 10.77 8.70
N GLU A 30 -1.32 11.26 9.61
CA GLU A 30 -2.08 12.50 9.43
C GLU A 30 -1.51 13.59 10.35
N LEU A 31 -1.04 14.68 9.76
CA LEU A 31 -0.54 15.84 10.49
C LEU A 31 -1.54 16.99 10.40
N PHE A 32 -2.06 17.42 11.55
CA PHE A 32 -2.80 18.66 11.69
C PHE A 32 -1.84 19.78 12.10
N THR A 33 -1.75 20.85 11.31
CA THR A 33 -0.72 21.92 11.44
C THR A 33 -1.31 23.29 11.12
N SER A 34 -0.65 24.38 11.52
CA SER A 34 -1.03 25.76 11.16
C SER A 34 0.22 26.58 10.82
N GLN A 35 0.09 27.58 9.95
CA GLN A 35 1.15 28.56 9.71
C GLN A 35 1.43 29.42 10.97
N GLY A 36 0.41 29.72 11.77
CA GLY A 36 0.55 30.46 13.03
C GLY A 36 1.11 29.64 14.20
N CYS A 37 1.25 28.32 14.03
CA CYS A 37 1.78 27.44 15.06
C CYS A 37 3.33 27.46 15.07
N SER A 38 3.93 28.16 16.02
CA SER A 38 5.40 28.28 16.16
C SER A 38 6.12 26.96 16.46
N SER A 39 5.42 26.00 17.07
CA SER A 39 5.94 24.69 17.44
C SER A 39 5.73 23.61 16.37
N CYS A 40 5.00 23.91 15.29
CA CYS A 40 4.70 22.97 14.21
C CYS A 40 5.82 22.76 13.17
N PRO A 41 6.80 23.67 12.93
CA PRO A 41 7.85 23.44 11.94
C PRO A 41 8.63 22.12 12.08
N PRO A 42 9.00 21.66 13.30
CA PRO A 42 9.61 20.33 13.49
C PRO A 42 8.71 19.17 13.03
N ALA A 43 7.41 19.24 13.28
CA ALA A 43 6.46 18.20 12.86
C ALA A 43 6.29 18.18 11.34
N ASN A 44 6.20 19.36 10.70
CA ASN A 44 6.18 19.49 9.24
C ASN A 44 7.43 18.88 8.60
N ALA A 45 8.62 19.17 9.16
CA ALA A 45 9.89 18.60 8.70
C ALA A 45 9.94 17.07 8.85
N ASN A 46 9.35 16.52 9.91
CA ASN A 46 9.27 15.08 10.09
C ASN A 46 8.31 14.41 9.11
N LEU A 47 7.15 15.02 8.83
CA LEU A 47 6.20 14.48 7.85
C LEU A 47 6.84 14.39 6.45
N ILE A 48 7.63 15.39 6.07
CA ILE A 48 8.38 15.39 4.80
C ILE A 48 9.34 14.20 4.71
N LYS A 49 9.97 13.80 5.82
CA LYS A 49 10.86 12.62 5.86
C LYS A 49 10.08 11.31 5.84
N VAL A 50 8.95 11.27 6.53
CA VAL A 50 8.13 10.06 6.67
C VAL A 50 7.39 9.70 5.37
N LYS A 51 7.07 10.69 4.52
CA LYS A 51 6.38 10.45 3.24
C LYS A 51 7.16 9.53 2.27
N ASP A 52 8.49 9.47 2.43
CA ASP A 52 9.36 8.68 1.55
C ASP A 52 9.52 7.24 2.04
N GLN A 53 8.92 6.87 3.17
CA GLN A 53 8.96 5.52 3.70
C GLN A 53 8.05 4.58 2.89
N PRO A 54 8.54 3.40 2.48
CA PRO A 54 7.72 2.42 1.78
C PRO A 54 6.46 2.05 2.59
N GLY A 55 5.31 2.03 1.93
CA GLY A 55 4.03 1.68 2.58
C GLY A 55 3.46 2.76 3.49
N VAL A 56 3.95 4.00 3.42
CA VAL A 56 3.40 5.13 4.17
C VAL A 56 2.64 6.11 3.26
N LEU A 57 1.43 6.48 3.68
CA LEU A 57 0.67 7.61 3.14
C LEU A 57 0.71 8.76 4.16
N ALA A 58 1.41 9.83 3.82
CA ALA A 58 1.48 11.04 4.64
C ALA A 58 0.48 12.08 4.17
N LEU A 59 -0.38 12.57 5.08
CA LEU A 59 -1.37 13.62 4.85
C LEU A 59 -1.10 14.82 5.75
N SER A 60 -1.30 16.03 5.22
CA SER A 60 -1.20 17.27 6.00
C SER A 60 -2.48 18.07 5.87
N PHE A 61 -3.03 18.47 7.01
CA PHE A 61 -4.26 19.25 7.13
C PHE A 61 -3.96 20.56 7.84
N ASN A 62 -4.24 21.67 7.16
CA ASN A 62 -4.10 22.99 7.74
C ASN A 62 -5.33 23.34 8.58
N VAL A 63 -5.12 23.64 9.86
CA VAL A 63 -6.18 24.08 10.78
C VAL A 63 -6.15 25.60 10.92
N THR A 64 -7.32 26.21 11.16
CA THR A 64 -7.49 27.68 11.15
C THR A 64 -7.75 28.28 12.54
N TYR A 65 -7.85 27.46 13.59
CA TYR A 65 -8.07 27.97 14.96
C TYR A 65 -6.78 28.46 15.65
N TRP A 66 -5.71 28.57 14.86
CA TRP A 66 -4.35 28.97 15.24
C TRP A 66 -3.79 29.99 14.24
N ASP A 67 -4.66 30.83 13.67
CA ASP A 67 -4.25 31.96 12.81
C ASP A 67 -3.61 33.09 13.63
#